data_AF-A0A3D4YZ61-F1
#
_entry.id   AF-A0A3D4YZ61-F1
#
_cell.length_a   1.000
_cell.length_b   1.000
_cell.length_c   1.000
_cell.angle_alpha   90.00
_cell.angle_beta   90.00
_cell.angle_gamma   90.00
#
_symmetry.space_group_name_H-M   'P 1'
#
loop_
_entity.id
_entity.type
_entity.pdbx_description
1 polymer ?
#
loop_
_entity_poly.entity_id
_entity_poly.type
_entity_poly.pdbx_seq_one_letter_code
_entity_poly.pdbx_strand_id
1 'polypeptide(L)' 'ATHGTAPKYAGQDKVNPGSVILSGVMMLEYLGWKEAAALITKALETTILRKTVTYDFARLMEGAKELKCSEFARAIVENM' A
#
# COMPACT_ATOMS: atom_id res chain seq x y z
N ALA A 1 7.83 2.41 8.94
CA ALA A 1 7.58 0.97 8.64
C ALA A 1 7.73 0.18 9.93
N THR A 2 6.81 -0.74 10.21
CA THR A 2 6.78 -1.54 11.44
C THR A 2 7.22 -2.98 11.23
N HIS A 3 7.34 -3.45 9.99
CA HIS A 3 7.86 -4.78 9.65
C HIS A 3 9.40 -4.79 9.59
N GLY A 4 9.98 -5.99 9.63
CA GLY A 4 11.42 -6.21 9.44
C GLY A 4 11.91 -5.93 8.00
N THR A 5 13.21 -6.10 7.77
CA THR A 5 13.88 -5.74 6.50
C THR A 5 13.67 -6.74 5.36
N ALA A 6 13.26 -7.98 5.65
CA ALA A 6 12.98 -9.05 4.68
C ALA A 6 14.03 -9.16 3.54
N PRO A 7 15.32 -9.40 3.86
CA PRO A 7 16.43 -9.30 2.91
C PRO A 7 16.28 -10.21 1.68
N LYS A 8 15.61 -11.35 1.82
CA LYS A 8 15.27 -12.28 0.72
C LYS A 8 14.41 -11.66 -0.40
N TYR A 9 13.78 -10.51 -0.16
CA TYR A 9 12.95 -9.78 -1.13
C TYR A 9 13.51 -8.40 -1.49
N ALA A 10 14.71 -8.06 -1.00
CA ALA A 10 15.34 -6.78 -1.30
C ALA A 10 15.60 -6.63 -2.81
N GLY A 11 15.26 -5.46 -3.36
CA GLY A 11 15.46 -5.14 -4.78
C GLY A 11 14.51 -5.84 -5.76
N GLN A 12 13.57 -6.67 -5.29
CA GLN A 12 12.70 -7.47 -6.16
C GLN A 12 11.38 -6.78 -6.54
N ASP A 13 11.14 -5.55 -6.07
CA ASP A 13 9.88 -4.83 -6.31
C ASP A 13 8.63 -5.64 -5.95
N LYS A 14 8.67 -6.37 -4.82
CA LYS A 14 7.67 -7.39 -4.49
C LYS A 14 6.85 -7.11 -3.24
N VAL A 15 7.48 -6.54 -2.21
CA VAL A 15 6.88 -6.41 -0.87
C VAL A 15 5.83 -5.30 -0.82
N ASN A 16 4.86 -5.44 0.07
CA ASN A 16 3.82 -4.47 0.29
C ASN A 16 4.36 -3.17 0.93
N PRO A 17 4.21 -1.99 0.30
CA PRO A 17 4.62 -0.72 0.87
C PRO A 17 3.62 -0.17 1.92
N GLY A 18 2.49 -0.83 2.17
CA GLY A 18 1.38 -0.33 2.99
C GLY A 18 1.76 0.12 4.40
N SER A 19 2.69 -0.59 5.08
CA SER A 19 3.13 -0.19 6.43
C SER A 19 3.79 1.19 6.46
N VAL A 20 4.65 1.50 5.49
CA VAL A 20 5.31 2.82 5.43
C VAL A 20 4.37 3.90 4.90
N ILE A 21 3.47 3.56 3.97
CA ILE A 21 2.44 4.48 3.48
C ILE A 21 1.51 4.92 4.62
N LEU A 22 1.00 3.98 5.42
CA LEU A 22 0.15 4.31 6.58
C LEU A 22 0.92 5.05 7.68
N SER A 23 2.23 4.80 7.83
CA SER A 23 3.06 5.65 8.71
C SER A 23 3.11 7.09 8.18
N GLY A 24 3.16 7.27 6.85
CA GLY A 24 3.04 8.57 6.19
C GLY A 24 1.69 9.24 6.39
N VAL A 25 0.59 8.47 6.37
CA VAL A 25 -0.76 8.97 6.74
C VAL A 25 -0.75 9.53 8.17
N MET A 26 -0.24 8.76 9.14
CA MET A 26 -0.13 9.24 10.53
C MET A 26 0.72 10.51 10.66
N MET A 27 1.81 10.61 9.87
CA MET A 27 2.63 11.82 9.82
C MET A 27 1.86 13.02 9.27
N LEU A 28 1.09 12.85 8.19
CA LEU A 28 0.26 13.91 7.61
C LEU A 28 -0.82 14.38 8.58
N GLU A 29 -1.46 13.44 9.30
CA GLU A 29 -2.42 13.77 10.36
C GLU A 29 -1.77 14.59 11.48
N TYR A 30 -0.57 14.20 11.92
CA TYR A 30 0.21 14.93 12.94
C TYR A 30 0.56 16.35 12.50
N LEU A 31 0.89 16.55 11.21
CA LEU A 31 1.15 17.86 10.62
C LEU A 31 -0.12 18.69 10.37
N GLY A 32 -1.30 18.14 10.63
CA GLY A 32 -2.59 18.79 10.39
C GLY A 32 -3.09 18.71 8.95
N TRP A 33 -2.42 17.97 8.06
CA TRP A 33 -2.79 17.80 6.65
C TRP A 33 -3.80 16.66 6.48
N LYS A 34 -4.97 16.83 7.10
CA LYS A 34 -5.98 15.77 7.24
C LYS A 34 -6.60 15.35 5.91
N GLU A 35 -6.77 16.28 4.98
CA GLU A 35 -7.34 16.03 3.66
C GLU A 35 -6.43 15.11 2.84
N ALA A 36 -5.11 15.36 2.87
CA ALA A 36 -4.12 14.50 2.22
C ALA A 36 -4.07 13.11 2.86
N ALA A 37 -4.12 13.03 4.19
CA ALA A 37 -4.18 11.77 4.92
C ALA A 37 -5.42 10.95 4.53
N ALA A 38 -6.60 11.58 4.55
CA ALA A 38 -7.87 10.94 4.20
C ALA A 38 -7.89 10.46 2.74
N LEU A 39 -7.33 11.24 1.82
CA LEU A 39 -7.20 10.87 0.41
C LEU A 39 -6.40 9.58 0.23
N ILE A 40 -5.22 9.49 0.86
CA ILE A 40 -4.35 8.31 0.79
C ILE A 40 -5.04 7.08 1.41
N THR A 41 -5.67 7.25 2.57
CA THR A 41 -6.39 6.16 3.25
C THR A 41 -7.51 5.60 2.37
N LYS A 42 -8.36 6.47 1.81
CA LYS A 42 -9.46 6.08 0.94
C LYS A 42 -8.98 5.40 -0.35
N ALA A 43 -7.88 5.91 -0.93
CA ALA A 43 -7.29 5.33 -2.12
C ALA A 43 -6.72 3.92 -1.86
N LEU A 44 -6.05 3.73 -0.72
CA LEU A 44 -5.55 2.43 -0.28
C LEU A 44 -6.69 1.43 -0.04
N GLU A 45 -7.74 1.85 0.68
CA GLU A 45 -8.95 1.05 0.89
C GLU A 45 -9.59 0.61 -0.43
N THR A 46 -9.78 1.55 -1.36
CA THR A 46 -10.35 1.29 -2.69
C THR A 46 -9.50 0.26 -3.46
N THR A 47 -8.17 0.40 -3.39
CA THR A 47 -7.22 -0.46 -4.09
C THR A 47 -7.29 -1.90 -3.57
N ILE A 48 -7.36 -2.07 -2.25
CA ILE A 48 -7.51 -3.38 -1.59
C ILE A 48 -8.89 -4.00 -1.88
N LEU A 49 -9.97 -3.21 -1.82
CA LEU A 49 -11.34 -3.69 -2.11
C LEU A 49 -11.50 -4.16 -3.56
N ARG A 50 -10.76 -3.55 -4.50
CA ARG A 50 -10.65 -3.99 -5.91
C ARG A 50 -9.76 -5.23 -6.09
N LYS A 51 -9.26 -5.83 -5.01
CA LYS A 51 -8.35 -6.98 -5.01
C LYS A 51 -7.12 -6.80 -5.90
N THR A 52 -6.67 -5.56 -6.06
CA THR A 52 -5.49 -5.21 -6.86
C THR A 52 -4.35 -4.94 -5.88
N VAL A 53 -3.60 -5.97 -5.53
CA VAL A 53 -2.79 -6.01 -4.29
C VAL A 53 -1.44 -6.70 -4.51
N THR A 54 -0.50 -6.52 -3.59
CA THR A 54 0.79 -7.23 -3.61
C THR A 54 0.65 -8.71 -3.21
N TYR A 55 1.71 -9.50 -3.49
CA TYR A 55 1.72 -10.97 -3.35
C TYR A 55 1.27 -11.49 -1.98
N ASP A 56 1.53 -10.75 -0.91
CA ASP A 56 1.24 -11.10 0.47
C ASP A 56 -0.27 -11.15 0.76
N PHE A 57 -1.04 -10.26 0.14
CA PHE A 57 -2.51 -10.30 0.13
C PHE A 57 -3.05 -11.23 -0.96
N ALA A 58 -2.49 -11.17 -2.17
CA ALA A 58 -3.02 -11.89 -3.32
C ALA A 58 -3.12 -13.41 -3.05
N ARG A 59 -2.12 -14.00 -2.37
CA ARG A 59 -2.11 -15.42 -1.99
C ARG A 59 -3.21 -15.83 -0.99
N LEU A 60 -3.91 -14.86 -0.39
CA LEU A 60 -4.99 -15.07 0.59
C LEU A 60 -6.37 -14.69 0.01
N MET A 61 -6.44 -14.25 -1.25
CA MET A 61 -7.65 -13.72 -1.87
C MET A 61 -7.97 -14.46 -3.18
N GLU A 62 -9.20 -14.95 -3.31
CA GLU A 62 -9.66 -15.50 -4.59
C GLU A 62 -9.89 -14.38 -5.61
N GLY A 63 -9.34 -14.57 -6.82
CA GLY A 63 -9.50 -13.64 -7.94
C GLY A 63 -8.74 -12.31 -7.79
N ALA A 64 -7.70 -12.25 -6.96
CA ALA A 64 -6.88 -11.06 -6.82
C ALA A 64 -5.95 -10.86 -8.03
N LYS A 65 -5.77 -9.60 -8.42
CA LYS A 65 -4.73 -9.17 -9.34
C LYS A 65 -3.46 -8.87 -8.53
N GLU A 66 -2.48 -9.75 -8.60
CA GLU A 66 -1.17 -9.55 -7.98
C GLU A 66 -0.40 -8.42 -8.71
N LEU A 67 0.13 -7.48 -7.95
CA LEU A 67 0.96 -6.37 -8.41
C LEU A 67 2.34 -6.39 -7.74
N LYS A 68 3.32 -5.76 -8.39
CA LYS A 68 4.59 -5.36 -7.79
C LYS A 68 4.41 -4.25 -6.75
N CYS A 69 5.43 -3.99 -5.94
CA CYS A 69 5.44 -2.91 -4.95
C CYS A 69 5.19 -1.54 -5.61
N SER A 70 5.94 -1.23 -6.66
CA SER A 70 5.82 0.02 -7.42
C SER A 70 4.46 0.15 -8.12
N GLU A 71 3.95 -0.95 -8.67
CA GLU A 71 2.65 -1.00 -9.34
C GLU A 71 1.50 -0.83 -8.36
N PHE A 72 1.60 -1.40 -7.15
CA PHE A 72 0.61 -1.21 -6.10
C PHE A 72 0.57 0.25 -5.62
N ALA A 73 1.74 0.89 -5.45
CA ALA A 73 1.81 2.31 -5.16
C ALA A 73 1.16 3.16 -6.27
N ARG A 74 1.39 2.82 -7.54
CA ARG A 74 0.73 3.48 -8.67
C ARG A 74 -0.79 3.28 -8.66
N ALA A 75 -1.25 2.07 -8.39
CA ALA A 75 -2.67 1.77 -8.29
C ALA A 75 -3.35 2.56 -7.15
N ILE A 76 -2.65 2.79 -6.03
CA ILE A 76 -3.14 3.69 -4.96
C ILE A 76 -3.27 5.12 -5.50
N VAL A 77 -2.25 5.65 -6.17
CA VAL A 77 -2.31 7.02 -6.75
C VAL A 77 -3.44 7.15 -7.78
N GLU A 78 -3.68 6.15 -8.61
CA GLU A 78 -4.78 6.12 -9.59
C GLU A 78 -6.18 6.08 -8.94
N ASN A 79 -6.26 5.73 -7.64
CA ASN A 79 -7.51 5.67 -6.87
C ASN A 79 -7.68 6.84 -5.88
N MET A 80 -6.82 7.86 -5.95
CA MET A 80 -6.98 9.11 -5.20
C MET A 80 -8.12 9.97 -5.76
#